data_AF-A0A7L5AY16-F1
#
_entry.id   AF-A0A7L5AY16-F1
#
_cell.length_a   1.000
_cell.length_b   1.000
_cell.length_c   1.000
_cell.angle_alpha   90.00
_cell.angle_beta   90.00
_cell.angle_gamma   90.00
#
_symmetry.space_group_name_H-M   'P 1'
#
loop_
_entity.id
_entity.type
_entity.pdbx_description
1 polymer ?
#
loop_
_entity_poly.entity_id
_entity_poly.type
_entity_poly.pdbx_seq_one_letter_code
_entity_poly.pdbx_strand_id
1 'polypeptide(L)'
;MPRPVDRTLRRREQARAEIRRWRIQTLAAIIGAVGAAVVADDHSSELLVQREEPRLDASARSSTFSSTITVSVAADLPEVDAAPGLRGEALLDVVVVTRRAEDKLLSTTIAEAVTLLAGHRRPDAVALPDGSGVYYDFIVPASRLQWLVAVESADEVGELAETALGERLRPTHLHYTRKELVAESAVEGRAVRALCGEWFVVRRDEGLPVCEACETRLPVARLVAERLR
;
A
#
# COMPACT_ATOMS: atom_id res chain seq x y z
N MET A 1 26.40 22.79 -23.72
CA MET A 1 24.97 22.89 -23.32
C MET A 1 24.38 21.48 -23.24
N PRO A 2 23.59 21.15 -22.20
CA PRO A 2 22.92 19.85 -22.10
C PRO A 2 21.91 19.65 -23.24
N ARG A 3 21.87 18.44 -23.80
CA ARG A 3 21.01 18.09 -24.93
C ARG A 3 19.53 18.07 -24.48
N PRO A 4 18.57 18.23 -25.39
CA PRO A 4 17.15 18.14 -25.06
C PRO A 4 16.76 16.84 -24.35
N VAL A 5 17.39 15.71 -24.72
CA VAL A 5 17.20 14.40 -24.08
C VAL A 5 17.65 14.42 -22.62
N ASP A 6 18.79 15.04 -22.30
CA ASP A 6 19.32 15.14 -20.94
C ASP A 6 18.36 15.92 -20.03
N ARG A 7 17.73 16.97 -20.57
CA ARG A 7 16.72 17.77 -19.84
C ARG A 7 15.45 16.95 -19.56
N THR A 8 15.01 16.14 -20.52
CA THR A 8 13.83 15.28 -20.35
C THR A 8 14.09 14.15 -19.35
N LEU A 9 15.27 13.52 -19.40
CA LEU A 9 15.68 12.51 -18.43
C LEU A 9 15.75 13.09 -17.02
N ARG A 10 16.42 14.24 -16.86
CA ARG A 10 16.52 14.92 -15.56
C ARG A 10 15.14 15.28 -14.98
N ARG A 11 14.21 15.75 -15.81
CA ARG A 11 12.82 16.02 -15.36
C ARG A 11 12.10 14.76 -14.88
N ARG A 12 12.29 13.63 -15.58
CA ARG A 12 11.70 12.34 -15.18
C ARG A 12 12.30 11.81 -13.88
N GLU A 13 13.61 11.91 -13.71
CA GLU A 13 14.30 11.52 -12.48
C GLU A 13 13.87 12.39 -11.30
N GLN A 14 13.76 13.70 -11.51
CA GLN A 14 13.28 14.63 -10.50
C GLN A 14 11.84 14.31 -10.08
N ALA A 15 10.93 14.11 -11.04
CA ALA A 15 9.54 13.73 -10.74
C ALA A 15 9.45 12.40 -9.98
N ARG A 16 10.27 11.40 -10.33
CA ARG A 16 10.36 10.13 -9.58
C ARG A 16 10.88 10.32 -8.17
N ALA A 17 11.89 11.15 -7.98
CA ALA A 17 12.46 11.46 -6.66
C ALA A 17 11.45 12.19 -5.77
N GLU A 18 10.67 13.12 -6.33
CA GLU A 18 9.58 13.82 -5.63
C GLU A 18 8.47 12.86 -5.19
N ILE A 19 8.04 11.96 -6.08
CA ILE A 19 7.06 10.90 -5.74
C ILE A 19 7.62 9.97 -4.65
N ARG A 20 8.87 9.52 -4.76
CA ARG A 20 9.50 8.65 -3.75
C ARG A 20 9.57 9.36 -2.39
N ARG A 21 10.00 10.62 -2.37
CA ARG A 21 10.07 11.42 -1.14
C ARG A 21 8.70 11.58 -0.50
N TRP A 22 7.69 11.95 -1.28
CA TRP A 22 6.33 12.10 -0.79
C TRP A 22 5.79 10.79 -0.20
N ARG A 23 6.01 9.67 -0.90
CA ARG A 23 5.63 8.33 -0.44
C ARG A 23 6.28 8.01 0.91
N ILE A 24 7.59 8.18 1.03
CA ILE A 24 8.35 7.90 2.25
C ILE A 24 7.87 8.77 3.42
N GLN A 25 7.66 10.07 3.18
CA GLN A 25 7.12 10.99 4.19
C GLN A 25 5.71 10.59 4.63
N THR A 26 4.87 10.18 3.69
CA THR A 26 3.50 9.73 4.00
C THR A 26 3.50 8.42 4.80
N LEU A 27 4.37 7.47 4.46
CA LEU A 27 4.54 6.23 5.24
C LEU A 27 4.92 6.52 6.69
N ALA A 28 5.97 7.32 6.89
CA ALA A 28 6.42 7.71 8.22
C ALA A 28 5.35 8.47 9.00
N ALA A 29 4.61 9.36 8.33
CA ALA A 29 3.53 10.12 8.93
C ALA A 29 2.35 9.23 9.37
N ILE A 30 1.98 8.20 8.60
CA ILE A 30 0.93 7.24 9.00
C ILE A 30 1.36 6.45 10.23
N ILE A 31 2.59 5.93 10.26
CA ILE A 31 3.14 5.21 11.41
C ILE A 31 3.15 6.11 12.65
N GLY A 32 3.62 7.36 12.49
CA GLY A 32 3.61 8.36 13.54
C GLY A 32 2.20 8.69 14.03
N ALA A 33 1.21 8.78 13.12
CA ALA A 33 -0.19 9.02 13.48
C ALA A 33 -0.80 7.87 14.27
N VAL A 34 -0.45 6.60 13.97
CA VAL A 34 -0.85 5.45 14.80
C VAL A 34 -0.21 5.55 16.18
N GLY A 35 1.09 5.88 16.27
CA GLY A 35 1.77 6.10 17.54
C GLY A 35 1.15 7.22 18.37
N ALA A 36 0.81 8.34 17.72
CA ALA A 36 0.15 9.48 18.37
C ALA A 36 -1.26 9.11 18.85
N ALA A 37 -2.04 8.40 18.04
CA ALA A 37 -3.38 7.95 18.39
C ALA A 37 -3.37 7.01 19.61
N VAL A 38 -2.33 6.20 19.83
CA VAL A 38 -2.22 5.37 21.05
C VAL A 38 -2.11 6.21 22.33
N VAL A 39 -1.49 7.39 22.24
CA VAL A 39 -1.22 8.26 23.40
C VAL A 39 -2.29 9.35 23.55
N ALA A 40 -3.08 9.62 22.50
CA ALA A 40 -4.14 10.61 22.51
C ALA A 40 -5.34 10.18 23.38
N ASP A 41 -5.96 11.14 24.05
CA ASP A 41 -7.11 10.90 24.95
C ASP A 41 -8.36 10.38 24.21
N ASP A 42 -8.54 10.76 22.94
CA ASP A 42 -9.65 10.32 22.08
C ASP A 42 -9.29 9.08 21.23
N HIS A 43 -8.08 8.55 21.42
CA HIS A 43 -7.47 7.49 20.64
C HIS A 43 -7.54 7.68 19.12
N SER A 44 -7.52 8.93 18.66
CA SER A 44 -7.62 9.28 17.25
C SER A 44 -6.52 10.25 16.84
N SER A 45 -6.15 10.22 15.57
CA SER A 45 -5.23 11.19 14.97
C SER A 45 -5.63 11.45 13.53
N GLU A 46 -5.65 12.73 13.17
CA GLU A 46 -5.82 13.15 11.78
C GLU A 46 -4.48 13.53 11.16
N LEU A 47 -4.24 13.06 9.94
CA LEU A 47 -3.06 13.36 9.16
C LEU A 47 -3.46 14.03 7.86
N LEU A 48 -2.91 15.23 7.62
CA LEU A 48 -3.03 15.91 6.34
C LEU A 48 -1.86 15.55 5.43
N VAL A 49 -2.15 14.88 4.31
CA VAL A 49 -1.15 14.60 3.28
C VAL A 49 -1.31 15.56 2.11
N GLN A 50 -0.20 16.11 1.64
CA GLN A 50 -0.17 17.06 0.53
C GLN A 50 0.95 16.73 -0.45
N ARG A 51 0.69 16.91 -1.74
CA ARG A 51 1.73 16.91 -2.78
C ARG A 51 1.42 17.92 -3.85
N GLU A 52 2.45 18.44 -4.47
CA GLU A 52 2.29 19.21 -5.70
C GLU A 52 2.01 18.24 -6.85
N GLU A 53 0.99 18.54 -7.65
CA GLU A 53 0.75 17.79 -8.87
C GLU A 53 1.61 18.35 -10.01
N PRO A 54 2.20 17.46 -10.85
CA PRO A 54 2.96 17.90 -12.01
C PRO A 54 2.09 18.76 -12.91
N ARG A 55 2.60 19.93 -13.31
CA ARG A 55 1.92 20.76 -14.31
C ARG A 55 1.87 20.00 -15.63
N LEU A 56 0.65 19.67 -16.07
CA LEU A 56 0.42 19.06 -17.38
C LEU A 56 0.74 20.05 -18.51
N ASP A 57 0.51 21.35 -18.29
CA ASP A 57 0.79 22.44 -19.24
C ASP A 57 1.54 23.61 -18.60
N ALA A 58 2.36 24.31 -19.39
CA ALA A 58 3.14 25.48 -18.93
C ALA A 58 2.26 26.66 -18.45
N SER A 59 0.97 26.68 -18.83
CA SER A 59 -0.03 27.67 -18.45
C SER A 59 -0.95 27.24 -17.30
N ALA A 60 -0.87 25.98 -16.84
CA ALA A 60 -1.69 25.47 -15.74
C ALA A 60 -1.14 25.96 -14.39
N ARG A 61 -2.02 26.44 -13.50
CA ARG A 61 -1.66 26.71 -12.11
C ARG A 61 -1.25 25.40 -11.44
N SER A 62 -0.23 25.41 -10.58
CA SER A 62 0.06 24.26 -9.70
C SER A 62 -1.22 23.89 -8.93
N SER A 63 -1.75 22.70 -9.16
CA SER A 63 -2.72 22.08 -8.26
C SER A 63 -1.95 21.37 -7.14
N THR A 64 -2.38 21.61 -5.91
CA THR A 64 -1.88 20.85 -4.75
C THR A 64 -2.92 19.80 -4.44
N PHE A 65 -2.53 18.54 -4.55
CA PHE A 65 -3.33 17.44 -4.02
C PHE A 65 -3.30 17.52 -2.49
N SER A 66 -4.45 17.39 -1.85
CA SER A 66 -4.58 17.35 -0.40
C SER A 66 -5.64 16.35 0.02
N SER A 67 -5.33 15.51 1.00
CA SER A 67 -6.26 14.56 1.60
C SER A 67 -6.03 14.44 3.10
N THR A 68 -7.10 14.21 3.84
CA THR A 68 -7.03 13.83 5.26
C THR A 68 -7.12 12.32 5.38
N ILE A 69 -6.24 11.75 6.21
CA ILE A 69 -6.27 10.37 6.65
C ILE A 69 -6.62 10.41 8.13
N THR A 70 -7.64 9.65 8.54
CA THR A 70 -8.00 9.52 9.96
C THR A 70 -7.51 8.16 10.44
N VAL A 71 -6.80 8.15 11.55
CA VAL A 71 -6.32 6.96 12.24
C VAL A 71 -7.03 6.88 13.57
N SER A 72 -7.57 5.72 13.92
CA SER A 72 -8.18 5.47 15.23
C SER A 72 -7.64 4.17 15.78
N VAL A 73 -7.39 4.13 17.08
CA VAL A 73 -6.83 2.97 17.77
C VAL A 73 -7.74 2.58 18.92
N ALA A 74 -8.01 1.28 19.08
CA ALA A 74 -8.61 0.75 20.30
C ALA A 74 -7.63 -0.24 20.94
N ALA A 75 -7.31 0.00 22.22
CA ALA A 75 -6.57 -0.96 23.03
C ALA A 75 -7.54 -1.98 23.65
N ASP A 76 -7.03 -3.16 24.01
CA ASP A 76 -7.76 -4.26 24.68
C ASP A 76 -8.72 -5.07 23.81
N LEU A 77 -8.24 -5.57 22.66
CA LEU A 77 -8.88 -6.75 22.08
C LEU A 77 -8.69 -7.93 23.04
N PRO A 78 -9.75 -8.68 23.40
CA PRO A 78 -9.62 -9.87 24.23
C PRO A 78 -8.70 -10.89 23.51
N GLU A 79 -7.90 -11.65 24.26
CA GLU A 79 -6.88 -12.61 23.81
C GLU A 79 -7.34 -13.68 22.77
N VAL A 80 -8.60 -13.63 22.34
CA VAL A 80 -9.34 -14.64 21.60
C VAL A 80 -8.80 -14.88 20.18
N ASP A 81 -8.10 -13.93 19.56
CA ASP A 81 -7.58 -14.04 18.18
C ASP A 81 -6.04 -13.89 18.04
N ALA A 82 -5.31 -13.91 19.16
CA ALA A 82 -3.85 -13.82 19.16
C ALA A 82 -3.26 -15.10 18.52
N ALA A 83 -2.45 -14.93 17.46
CA ALA A 83 -1.67 -16.03 16.89
C ALA A 83 -0.83 -16.71 18.01
N PRO A 84 -0.55 -18.03 17.94
CA PRO A 84 0.04 -18.78 19.06
C PRO A 84 1.35 -18.24 19.65
N GLY A 85 2.06 -17.33 18.94
CA GLY A 85 3.29 -16.68 19.37
C GLY A 85 3.15 -15.31 20.05
N LEU A 86 1.92 -14.78 20.23
CA LEU A 86 1.67 -13.42 20.75
C LEU A 86 1.13 -13.40 22.19
N ARG A 87 1.30 -14.50 22.96
CA ARG A 87 0.79 -14.58 24.34
C ARG A 87 1.53 -13.57 25.24
N GLY A 88 0.78 -12.69 25.90
CA GLY A 88 1.30 -11.62 26.76
C GLY A 88 1.64 -10.32 26.05
N GLU A 89 1.34 -10.21 24.75
CA GLU A 89 1.51 -8.97 23.99
C GLU A 89 0.21 -8.15 23.94
N ALA A 90 0.31 -6.84 24.18
CA ALA A 90 -0.82 -5.93 23.99
C ALA A 90 -1.13 -5.79 22.50
N LEU A 91 -2.36 -6.05 22.11
CA LEU A 91 -2.85 -5.94 20.74
C LEU A 91 -3.66 -4.66 20.58
N LEU A 92 -3.34 -3.91 19.53
CA LEU A 92 -4.01 -2.66 19.17
C LEU A 92 -4.88 -2.92 17.94
N ASP A 93 -6.17 -2.62 18.04
CA ASP A 93 -7.04 -2.55 16.89
C ASP A 93 -6.84 -1.19 16.20
N VAL A 94 -6.46 -1.18 14.93
CA VAL A 94 -6.10 0.04 14.20
C VAL A 94 -7.00 0.18 12.98
N VAL A 95 -7.71 1.30 12.94
CA VAL A 95 -8.54 1.69 11.80
C VAL A 95 -7.91 2.87 11.09
N VAL A 96 -7.64 2.73 9.79
CA VAL A 96 -7.12 3.80 8.93
C VAL A 96 -8.14 4.12 7.86
N VAL A 97 -8.64 5.35 7.83
CA VAL A 97 -9.69 5.81 6.90
C VAL A 97 -9.14 6.89 5.96
N THR A 98 -9.44 6.77 4.67
CA THR A 98 -9.21 7.84 3.69
C THR A 98 -10.45 8.06 2.84
N ARG A 99 -10.80 9.32 2.56
CA ARG A 99 -11.92 9.73 1.67
C ARG A 99 -11.46 10.07 0.25
N ARG A 100 -10.36 9.46 -0.19
CA ARG A 100 -9.75 9.66 -1.52
C ARG A 100 -9.29 8.34 -2.11
N ALA A 101 -10.23 7.42 -2.31
CA ALA A 101 -9.93 6.08 -2.84
C ALA A 101 -9.48 6.08 -4.32
N GLU A 102 -9.81 7.13 -5.07
CA GLU A 102 -9.47 7.28 -6.49
C GLU A 102 -7.98 7.54 -6.73
N ASP A 103 -7.27 8.08 -5.74
CA ASP A 103 -5.85 8.39 -5.86
C ASP A 103 -4.97 7.16 -5.66
N LYS A 104 -4.50 6.56 -6.76
CA LYS A 104 -3.73 5.31 -6.73
C LYS A 104 -2.43 5.42 -5.93
N LEU A 105 -1.76 6.57 -5.96
CA LEU A 105 -0.48 6.74 -5.27
C LEU A 105 -0.72 6.81 -3.74
N LEU A 106 -1.74 7.55 -3.30
CA LEU A 106 -2.16 7.56 -1.90
C LEU A 106 -2.67 6.20 -1.44
N SER A 107 -3.57 5.56 -2.20
CA SER A 107 -4.13 4.26 -1.82
C SER A 107 -3.04 3.18 -1.68
N THR A 108 -2.07 3.17 -2.60
CA THR A 108 -0.93 2.24 -2.54
C THR A 108 -0.03 2.55 -1.35
N THR A 109 0.24 3.83 -1.09
CA THR A 109 1.08 4.23 0.05
C THR A 109 0.43 3.88 1.40
N ILE A 110 -0.90 4.05 1.53
CA ILE A 110 -1.64 3.62 2.72
C ILE A 110 -1.57 2.10 2.87
N ALA A 111 -1.81 1.35 1.79
CA ALA A 111 -1.73 -0.12 1.82
C ALA A 111 -0.33 -0.61 2.23
N GLU A 112 0.73 0.07 1.79
CA GLU A 112 2.11 -0.18 2.21
C GLU A 112 2.32 0.08 3.71
N ALA A 113 1.87 1.23 4.23
CA ALA A 113 1.94 1.56 5.65
C ALA A 113 1.18 0.54 6.51
N VAL A 114 -0.05 0.22 6.11
CA VAL A 114 -0.91 -0.76 6.76
C VAL A 114 -0.25 -2.14 6.76
N THR A 115 0.34 -2.56 5.65
CA THR A 115 1.10 -3.83 5.57
C THR A 115 2.31 -3.81 6.50
N LEU A 116 3.04 -2.69 6.55
CA LEU A 116 4.18 -2.54 7.44
C LEU A 116 3.75 -2.60 8.91
N LEU A 117 2.63 -2.00 9.29
CA LEU A 117 2.07 -2.03 10.65
C LEU A 117 1.49 -3.40 11.02
N ALA A 118 0.64 -4.00 10.19
CA ALA A 118 -0.01 -5.29 10.43
C ALA A 118 0.96 -6.49 10.42
N GLY A 119 2.20 -6.28 9.93
CA GLY A 119 3.21 -7.31 9.92
C GLY A 119 2.90 -8.41 8.90
N HIS A 120 2.60 -9.61 9.37
CA HIS A 120 2.46 -10.80 8.52
C HIS A 120 1.08 -10.92 7.86
N ARG A 121 0.10 -10.16 8.36
CA ARG A 121 -1.24 -10.08 7.76
C ARG A 121 -1.27 -8.94 6.76
N ARG A 122 -1.95 -9.14 5.64
CA ARG A 122 -2.27 -8.10 4.67
C ARG A 122 -3.74 -7.72 4.84
N PRO A 123 -4.05 -6.59 5.48
CA PRO A 123 -5.42 -6.16 5.65
C PRO A 123 -6.06 -5.83 4.31
N ASP A 124 -7.30 -6.28 4.13
CA ASP A 124 -8.07 -5.93 2.95
C ASP A 124 -8.61 -4.51 3.06
N ALA A 125 -8.59 -3.78 1.95
CA ALA A 125 -9.23 -2.47 1.87
C ALA A 125 -10.76 -2.67 1.76
N VAL A 126 -11.52 -2.04 2.66
CA VAL A 126 -12.97 -2.06 2.63
C VAL A 126 -13.48 -0.70 2.16
N ALA A 127 -14.35 -0.67 1.16
CA ALA A 127 -14.94 0.56 0.67
C ALA A 127 -15.91 1.15 1.70
N LEU A 128 -15.88 2.48 1.89
CA LEU A 128 -16.88 3.17 2.69
C LEU A 128 -18.27 3.02 2.03
N PRO A 129 -19.36 3.01 2.82
CA PRO A 129 -20.72 2.85 2.29
C PRO A 129 -21.14 3.91 1.26
N ASP A 130 -20.59 5.11 1.36
CA ASP A 130 -20.83 6.23 0.45
C ASP A 130 -19.94 6.20 -0.81
N GLY A 131 -19.03 5.22 -0.91
CA GLY A 131 -18.07 5.09 -2.01
C GLY A 131 -17.00 6.19 -2.05
N SER A 132 -16.96 7.09 -1.06
CA SER A 132 -16.04 8.22 -1.03
C SER A 132 -14.60 7.82 -0.68
N GLY A 133 -14.42 6.62 -0.15
CA GLY A 133 -13.18 6.25 0.49
C GLY A 133 -13.02 4.77 0.76
N VAL A 134 -11.92 4.45 1.41
CA VAL A 134 -11.64 3.11 1.92
C VAL A 134 -11.20 3.22 3.37
N TYR A 135 -11.47 2.17 4.14
CA TYR A 135 -10.87 1.96 5.44
C TYR A 135 -10.15 0.62 5.50
N TYR A 136 -9.15 0.56 6.36
CA TYR A 136 -8.43 -0.64 6.73
C TYR A 136 -8.66 -0.86 8.22
N ASP A 137 -8.91 -2.11 8.60
CA ASP A 137 -9.13 -2.55 9.97
C ASP A 137 -8.19 -3.75 10.21
N PHE A 138 -7.30 -3.63 11.20
CA PHE A 138 -6.27 -4.61 11.45
C PHE A 138 -5.63 -4.48 12.84
N ILE A 139 -5.09 -5.62 13.29
CA ILE A 139 -4.42 -5.72 14.58
C ILE A 139 -2.93 -5.41 14.42
N VAL A 140 -2.41 -4.57 15.32
CA VAL A 140 -0.98 -4.24 15.46
C VAL A 140 -0.49 -4.68 16.84
N PRO A 141 0.54 -5.53 16.91
CA PRO A 141 1.19 -5.83 18.19
C PRO A 141 1.92 -4.60 18.74
N ALA A 142 1.78 -4.29 20.03
CA ALA A 142 2.33 -3.07 20.62
C ALA A 142 3.86 -2.99 20.48
N SER A 143 4.58 -4.12 20.58
CA SER A 143 6.05 -4.14 20.41
C SER A 143 6.45 -3.74 18.98
N ARG A 144 5.63 -4.12 17.99
CA ARG A 144 5.83 -3.76 16.59
C ARG A 144 5.65 -2.26 16.37
N LEU A 145 4.61 -1.68 16.97
CA LEU A 145 4.40 -0.24 16.90
C LEU A 145 5.55 0.52 17.57
N GLN A 146 5.98 0.09 18.77
CA GLN A 146 7.11 0.68 19.47
C GLN A 146 8.39 0.66 18.61
N TRP A 147 8.69 -0.47 17.98
CA TRP A 147 9.84 -0.58 17.09
C TRP A 147 9.73 0.32 15.85
N LEU A 148 8.55 0.40 15.23
CA LEU A 148 8.32 1.26 14.05
C LEU A 148 8.39 2.76 14.38
N VAL A 149 7.87 3.17 15.54
CA VAL A 149 7.90 4.57 16.00
C VAL A 149 9.29 4.99 16.47
N ALA A 150 10.12 4.04 16.93
CA ALA A 150 11.50 4.30 17.32
C ALA A 150 12.43 4.61 16.13
N VAL A 151 11.96 4.42 14.89
CA VAL A 151 12.72 4.80 13.69
C VAL A 151 12.75 6.33 13.59
N GLU A 152 13.94 6.92 13.72
CA GLU A 152 14.10 8.36 13.92
C GLU A 152 13.95 9.19 12.63
N SER A 153 14.08 8.57 11.46
CA SER A 153 14.02 9.26 10.18
C SER A 153 13.02 8.62 9.20
N ALA A 154 12.37 9.47 8.41
CA ALA A 154 11.49 9.00 7.35
C ALA A 154 12.25 8.15 6.32
N ASP A 155 13.51 8.49 6.04
CA ASP A 155 14.33 7.72 5.09
C ASP A 155 14.57 6.29 5.58
N GLU A 156 14.84 6.07 6.87
CA GLU A 156 14.93 4.72 7.45
C GLU A 156 13.60 3.97 7.38
N VAL A 157 12.47 4.64 7.63
CA VAL A 157 11.14 4.04 7.40
C VAL A 157 10.97 3.63 5.94
N GLY A 158 11.47 4.45 5.01
CA GLY A 158 11.49 4.17 3.58
C GLY A 158 12.32 2.95 3.21
N GLU A 159 13.53 2.83 3.75
CA GLU A 159 14.41 1.67 3.55
C GLU A 159 13.83 0.40 4.16
N LEU A 160 13.24 0.52 5.34
CA LEU A 160 12.55 -0.56 6.00
C LEU A 160 11.33 -1.01 5.21
N ALA A 161 10.52 -0.08 4.72
CA ALA A 161 9.40 -0.38 3.85
C ALA A 161 9.91 -1.05 2.56
N GLU A 162 10.96 -0.55 1.93
CA GLU A 162 11.54 -1.15 0.73
C GLU A 162 12.08 -2.57 0.98
N THR A 163 12.65 -2.84 2.16
CA THR A 163 13.17 -4.17 2.52
C THR A 163 12.05 -5.12 2.93
N ALA A 164 11.17 -4.71 3.86
CA ALA A 164 10.05 -5.51 4.35
C ALA A 164 9.02 -5.75 3.24
N LEU A 165 8.68 -4.74 2.44
CA LEU A 165 7.86 -4.92 1.25
C LEU A 165 8.65 -5.62 0.17
N GLY A 166 9.94 -5.40 0.01
CA GLY A 166 10.77 -6.12 -0.96
C GLY A 166 10.80 -7.63 -0.69
N GLU A 167 10.88 -8.04 0.58
CA GLU A 167 10.79 -9.43 1.01
C GLU A 167 9.36 -10.00 0.90
N ARG A 168 8.33 -9.18 1.09
CA ARG A 168 6.92 -9.60 0.99
C ARG A 168 6.33 -9.56 -0.41
N LEU A 169 6.83 -8.66 -1.25
CA LEU A 169 6.55 -8.53 -2.68
C LEU A 169 7.51 -9.38 -3.51
N ARG A 170 8.45 -10.10 -2.88
CA ARG A 170 9.12 -11.20 -3.55
C ARG A 170 8.02 -12.16 -3.98
N PRO A 171 7.87 -12.39 -5.29
CA PRO A 171 6.86 -13.30 -5.77
C PRO A 171 7.20 -14.67 -5.17
N THR A 172 6.26 -15.21 -4.41
CA THR A 172 6.36 -16.56 -3.84
C THR A 172 5.71 -17.58 -4.76
N HIS A 173 4.74 -17.12 -5.56
CA HIS A 173 3.95 -17.95 -6.46
C HIS A 173 3.72 -17.25 -7.81
N LEU A 174 3.46 -18.05 -8.84
CA LEU A 174 2.97 -17.59 -10.13
C LEU A 174 1.45 -17.49 -10.10
N HIS A 175 0.93 -16.33 -10.52
CA HIS A 175 -0.51 -16.07 -10.52
C HIS A 175 -1.05 -15.99 -11.95
N TYR A 176 -2.21 -16.59 -12.19
CA TYR A 176 -2.90 -16.44 -13.48
C TYR A 176 -3.61 -15.09 -13.56
N THR A 177 -3.51 -14.43 -14.71
CA THR A 177 -4.27 -13.22 -15.03
C THR A 177 -4.72 -13.26 -16.50
N ARG A 178 -5.51 -12.27 -16.92
CA ARG A 178 -5.95 -12.13 -18.31
C ARG A 178 -4.78 -11.79 -19.21
N LYS A 179 -4.65 -12.50 -20.33
CA LYS A 179 -3.53 -12.35 -21.26
C LYS A 179 -3.38 -10.91 -21.74
N GLU A 180 -4.50 -10.23 -21.96
CA GLU A 180 -4.55 -8.85 -22.44
C GLU A 180 -3.91 -7.86 -21.46
N LEU A 181 -3.94 -8.18 -20.16
CA LEU A 181 -3.36 -7.34 -19.11
C LEU A 181 -1.86 -7.58 -18.92
N VAL A 182 -1.30 -8.67 -19.44
CA VAL A 182 0.10 -9.05 -19.17
C VAL A 182 1.09 -8.14 -19.90
N ALA A 183 0.92 -7.96 -21.20
CA ALA A 183 1.92 -7.27 -22.03
C ALA A 183 2.02 -5.77 -21.71
N GLU A 184 0.87 -5.08 -21.65
CA GLU A 184 0.82 -3.65 -21.35
C GLU A 184 1.27 -3.35 -19.92
N SER A 185 0.81 -4.15 -18.95
CA SER A 185 1.16 -3.93 -17.55
C SER A 185 2.62 -4.28 -17.23
N ALA A 186 3.22 -5.23 -17.96
CA ALA A 186 4.65 -5.54 -17.84
C ALA A 186 5.54 -4.38 -18.32
N VAL A 187 5.14 -3.68 -19.40
CA VAL A 187 5.89 -2.53 -19.92
C VAL A 187 5.74 -1.32 -19.00
N GLU A 188 4.54 -1.09 -18.48
CA GLU A 188 4.23 0.09 -17.67
C GLU A 188 4.48 -0.10 -16.16
N GLY A 189 4.80 -1.33 -15.73
CA GLY A 189 4.95 -1.66 -14.32
C GLY A 189 3.64 -1.55 -13.53
N ARG A 190 2.48 -1.65 -14.20
CA ARG A 190 1.18 -1.61 -13.54
C ARG A 190 0.89 -2.92 -12.82
N ALA A 191 0.30 -2.82 -11.63
CA ALA A 191 -0.23 -4.00 -10.95
C ALA A 191 -1.45 -4.54 -11.71
N VAL A 192 -1.52 -5.86 -11.85
CA VAL A 192 -2.65 -6.60 -12.42
C VAL A 192 -3.28 -7.46 -11.36
N ARG A 193 -4.59 -7.69 -11.51
CA ARG A 193 -5.31 -8.59 -10.62
C ARG A 193 -5.20 -10.03 -11.11
N ALA A 194 -4.80 -10.92 -10.21
CA ALA A 194 -4.78 -12.35 -10.40
C ALA A 194 -6.19 -12.95 -10.36
N LEU A 195 -6.31 -14.17 -10.87
CA LEU A 195 -7.52 -14.98 -10.78
C LEU A 195 -7.89 -15.31 -9.33
N CYS A 196 -6.90 -15.45 -8.45
CA CYS A 196 -7.13 -15.61 -7.02
C CYS A 196 -7.58 -14.32 -6.32
N GLY A 197 -7.57 -13.17 -7.01
CA GLY A 197 -7.96 -11.87 -6.47
C GLY A 197 -6.79 -10.99 -6.03
N GLU A 198 -5.59 -11.55 -5.90
CA GLU A 198 -4.38 -10.85 -5.46
C GLU A 198 -3.83 -9.88 -6.53
N TRP A 199 -3.29 -8.75 -6.09
CA TRP A 199 -2.63 -7.78 -6.98
C TRP A 199 -1.12 -8.03 -7.03
N PHE A 200 -0.58 -8.12 -8.23
CA PHE A 200 0.86 -8.31 -8.45
C PHE A 200 1.35 -7.50 -9.66
N VAL A 201 2.64 -7.14 -9.67
CA VAL A 201 3.27 -6.50 -10.84
C VAL A 201 3.84 -7.60 -11.73
N VAL A 202 3.52 -7.57 -13.02
CA VAL A 202 4.02 -8.57 -13.96
C VAL A 202 5.54 -8.44 -14.06
N ARG A 203 6.25 -9.48 -13.62
CA ARG A 203 7.70 -9.61 -13.72
C ARG A 203 8.04 -10.97 -14.31
N ARG A 204 9.28 -11.11 -14.76
CA ARG A 204 9.79 -12.38 -15.28
C ARG A 204 10.39 -13.17 -14.13
N ASP A 205 9.55 -13.95 -13.46
CA ASP A 205 9.93 -14.78 -12.31
C ASP A 205 9.85 -16.26 -12.71
N GLU A 206 10.93 -16.77 -13.31
CA GLU A 206 11.01 -18.18 -13.71
C GLU A 206 11.39 -19.05 -12.50
N GLY A 207 10.60 -20.10 -12.22
CA GLY A 207 10.94 -21.12 -11.21
C GLY A 207 10.12 -21.13 -9.90
N LEU A 208 9.10 -20.27 -9.76
CA LEU A 208 8.18 -20.28 -8.62
C LEU A 208 7.03 -21.28 -8.82
N PRO A 209 6.47 -21.88 -7.75
CA PRO A 209 5.26 -22.69 -7.85
C PRO A 209 4.06 -21.86 -8.30
N VAL A 210 3.09 -22.47 -8.99
CA VAL A 210 1.84 -21.77 -9.32
C VAL A 210 0.97 -21.64 -8.06
N CYS A 211 0.28 -20.51 -7.90
CA CYS A 211 -0.67 -20.29 -6.81
C CYS A 211 -1.80 -21.34 -6.90
N GLU A 212 -1.93 -22.18 -5.88
CA GLU A 212 -2.94 -23.25 -5.81
C GLU A 212 -4.36 -22.70 -6.04
N ALA A 213 -4.67 -21.56 -5.43
CA ALA A 213 -5.97 -20.92 -5.56
C ALA A 213 -6.24 -20.35 -6.97
N CYS A 214 -5.18 -20.09 -7.76
CA CYS A 214 -5.30 -19.79 -9.19
C CYS A 214 -5.51 -21.08 -10.00
N GLU A 215 -4.80 -22.17 -9.69
CA GLU A 215 -4.97 -23.47 -10.37
C GLU A 215 -6.39 -24.01 -10.20
N THR A 216 -6.92 -24.02 -8.97
CA THR A 216 -8.27 -24.52 -8.69
C THR A 216 -9.35 -23.74 -9.44
N ARG A 217 -9.18 -22.42 -9.58
CA ARG A 217 -10.18 -21.53 -10.21
C ARG A 217 -10.09 -21.50 -11.74
N LEU A 218 -8.94 -21.89 -12.31
CA LEU A 218 -8.68 -21.75 -13.74
C LEU A 218 -9.71 -22.46 -14.63
N PRO A 219 -10.16 -23.71 -14.36
CA PRO A 219 -11.15 -24.38 -15.20
C PRO A 219 -12.47 -23.61 -15.27
N VAL A 220 -12.97 -23.14 -14.12
CA VAL A 220 -14.22 -22.37 -14.05
C VAL A 220 -14.07 -21.02 -14.75
N ALA A 221 -12.94 -20.34 -14.55
CA ALA A 221 -12.66 -19.06 -15.18
C ALA A 221 -12.63 -19.15 -16.71
N ARG A 222 -12.09 -20.25 -17.27
CA ARG A 222 -12.09 -20.52 -18.71
C ARG A 222 -13.51 -20.71 -19.26
N LEU A 223 -14.33 -21.53 -18.60
CA LEU A 223 -15.72 -21.75 -19.00
C LEU A 223 -16.52 -20.45 -18.99
N VAL A 224 -16.34 -19.61 -17.96
CA VAL A 224 -16.99 -18.29 -17.88
C VAL A 224 -16.51 -17.39 -19.03
N ALA A 225 -15.21 -17.36 -19.31
CA ALA A 225 -14.67 -16.55 -20.41
C ALA A 225 -15.16 -17.01 -21.79
N GLU A 226 -15.31 -18.31 -22.01
CA GLU A 226 -15.87 -18.87 -23.24
C GLU A 226 -17.35 -18.51 -23.41
N ARG A 227 -18.12 -18.48 -22.32
CA ARG A 227 -19.56 -18.16 -22.38
C ARG A 227 -19.85 -16.68 -22.62
N LEU A 228 -18.92 -15.81 -22.21
CA LEU A 228 -19.03 -14.35 -22.31
C LEU A 228 -18.41 -13.78 -23.60
N ARG A 229 -17.83 -14.62 -24.46
CA ARG A 229 -17.41 -14.27 -25.82
C ARG A 229 -18.56 -14.48 -26.80
#